data_AF-A0A0B6ZI28-F1
#
_entry.id   AF-A0A0B6ZI28-F1
#
_cell.length_a   1.000
_cell.length_b   1.000
_cell.length_c   1.000
_cell.angle_alpha   90.00
_cell.angle_beta   90.00
_cell.angle_gamma   90.00
#
_symmetry.space_group_name_H-M   'P 1'
#
loop_
_entity.id
_entity.type
_entity.pdbx_description
1 polymer ?
#
loop_
_entity_poly.entity_id
_entity_poly.type
_entity_poly.pdbx_seq_one_letter_code
_entity_poly.pdbx_strand_id
1 'polypeptide(L)' 'HGMGGNQRWRYDAETKTVRHINTDQCLGKPGPRDKDVPSLGKCTGSDDQQWIVGGLKEATM' A
#
# COMPACT_ATOMS: atom_id res chain seq x y z
N HIS A 1 -15.34 11.73 -14.41
CA HIS A 1 -14.36 11.43 -13.35
C HIS A 1 -14.37 9.94 -13.06
N GLY A 2 -13.51 9.14 -13.70
CA GLY A 2 -13.62 7.67 -13.64
C GLY A 2 -12.44 6.88 -14.20
N MET A 3 -11.27 7.50 -14.38
CA MET A 3 -10.11 6.81 -14.99
C MET A 3 -9.30 5.96 -13.99
N GLY A 4 -9.81 5.77 -12.77
CA GLY A 4 -9.14 4.99 -11.73
C GLY A 4 -7.70 5.43 -11.45
N GLY A 5 -7.35 6.71 -11.66
CA GLY A 5 -5.97 7.23 -11.67
C GLY A 5 -5.18 7.00 -10.38
N ASN A 6 -4.89 8.06 -9.62
CA ASN A 6 -4.02 8.03 -8.43
C ASN A 6 -4.66 7.36 -7.19
N GLN A 7 -5.62 6.46 -7.41
CA GLN A 7 -6.38 5.75 -6.37
C GLN A 7 -6.36 4.24 -6.62
N ARG A 8 -5.52 3.75 -7.55
CA ARG A 8 -5.38 2.34 -7.86
C ARG A 8 -4.26 1.72 -7.01
N TRP A 9 -4.63 0.74 -6.20
CA TRP A 9 -3.75 0.04 -5.27
C TRP A 9 -3.86 -1.47 -5.47
N ARG A 10 -2.77 -2.19 -5.24
CA ARG A 10 -2.74 -3.65 -5.21
C ARG A 10 -2.20 -4.10 -3.86
N TYR A 11 -2.95 -4.97 -3.20
CA TYR A 11 -2.44 -5.72 -2.07
C TYR A 11 -1.95 -7.09 -2.56
N ASP A 12 -0.78 -7.50 -2.09
CA ASP A 12 -0.23 -8.83 -2.28
C ASP A 12 -0.20 -9.52 -0.92
N ALA A 13 -0.94 -10.62 -0.78
CA ALA A 13 -1.08 -11.33 0.48
C ALA A 13 0.15 -12.17 0.86
N GLU A 14 0.99 -12.55 -0.11
CA GLU A 14 2.22 -13.31 0.14
C GLU A 14 3.31 -12.38 0.66
N THR A 15 3.53 -11.26 -0.04
CA THR A 15 4.55 -10.27 0.36
C THR A 15 4.03 -9.28 1.41
N LYS A 16 2.72 -9.28 1.68
CA LYS A 16 2.00 -8.34 2.54
C LYS A 16 2.19 -6.87 2.11
N THR A 17 2.48 -6.62 0.84
CA THR A 17 2.75 -5.25 0.35
C THR A 17 1.49 -4.60 -0.19
N VAL A 18 1.37 -3.29 0.04
CA VAL A 18 0.33 -2.43 -0.57
C VAL A 18 1.01 -1.50 -1.56
N ARG A 19 0.83 -1.75 -2.86
CA ARG A 19 1.50 -1.02 -3.94
C ARG A 19 0.56 -0.07 -4.64
N HIS A 20 0.99 1.19 -4.82
CA HIS A 20 0.33 2.14 -5.70
C HIS A 20 0.69 1.82 -7.15
N ILE A 21 -0.32 1.45 -7.95
CA ILE A 21 -0.10 0.84 -9.28
C ILE A 21 0.60 1.80 -10.25
N ASN A 22 0.30 3.10 -10.18
CA ASN A 22 0.80 4.04 -11.18
C ASN A 22 2.25 4.49 -10.93
N THR A 23 2.70 4.49 -9.67
CA THR A 23 4.07 4.93 -9.33
C THR A 23 5.01 3.79 -9.01
N ASP A 24 4.49 2.56 -8.94
CA ASP A 24 5.23 1.37 -8.50
C ASP A 24 5.88 1.54 -7.10
N GLN A 25 5.27 2.38 -6.27
CA GLN A 25 5.71 2.64 -4.90
C GLN A 25 4.88 1.85 -3.90
N CYS A 26 5.51 1.45 -2.80
CA CYS A 26 4.86 0.73 -1.73
C CYS A 26 4.54 1.67 -0.56
N LEU A 27 3.38 1.43 0.06
CA LEU A 27 2.98 2.08 1.30
C LEU A 27 3.86 1.56 2.44
N GLY A 28 4.46 2.49 3.18
CA GLY A 28 5.30 2.18 4.34
C GLY A 28 4.86 2.91 5.59
N LYS A 29 5.44 2.51 6.71
CA LYS A 29 5.24 3.19 8.00
C LYS A 29 5.61 4.68 7.91
N PRO A 30 5.15 5.48 8.89
CA PRO A 30 5.51 6.89 8.96
C PRO A 30 7.02 7.13 9.03
N GLY A 31 7.46 8.19 8.37
CA GLY A 31 8.88 8.58 8.34
C GLY A 31 9.31 9.29 9.64
N PRO A 32 10.61 9.50 9.86
CA PRO A 32 11.12 10.16 11.06
C PRO A 32 10.59 11.61 11.25
N ARG A 33 10.27 12.29 10.15
CA ARG A 33 9.80 13.69 10.14
C ARG A 33 8.28 13.80 10.35
N ASP A 34 7.52 12.88 9.79
CA ASP A 34 6.06 12.88 9.81
C ASP A 34 5.57 11.58 10.43
N LYS A 35 5.51 11.53 11.77
CA LYS A 35 5.28 10.29 12.54
C LYS A 35 3.86 9.74 12.46
N ASP A 36 2.92 10.55 11.99
CA ASP A 36 1.50 10.19 11.88
C ASP A 36 1.04 10.00 10.43
N VAL A 37 1.95 10.16 9.45
CA VAL A 37 1.62 10.10 8.02
C VAL A 37 2.35 8.92 7.39
N PRO A 38 1.64 7.93 6.81
CA PRO A 38 2.28 6.83 6.13
C PRO A 38 3.08 7.31 4.92
N SER A 39 4.15 6.61 4.59
CA SER A 39 5.07 7.01 3.52
C SER A 39 4.79 6.26 2.22
N LEU A 40 5.15 6.88 1.09
CA LEU A 40 5.27 6.21 -0.20
C LEU A 40 6.73 6.23 -0.66
N GLY A 41 7.25 5.06 -1.01
CA GLY A 41 8.65 4.92 -1.43
C GLY A 41 8.87 3.71 -2.32
N LYS A 42 10.14 3.50 -2.73
CA LYS A 42 10.54 2.29 -3.46
C LYS A 42 10.11 1.06 -2.67
N CYS A 43 9.57 0.06 -3.35
CA CYS A 43 9.26 -1.23 -2.73
C CYS A 43 10.57 -1.94 -2.34
N THR A 44 10.79 -2.12 -1.04
CA THR A 44 11.96 -2.79 -0.47
C THR A 44 11.65 -4.21 0.02
N GLY A 45 10.37 -4.50 0.29
CA GLY A 45 9.94 -5.77 0.91
C GLY A 45 10.26 -5.87 2.40
N SER A 46 10.82 -4.82 3.00
CA SER A 46 11.08 -4.76 4.44
C SER A 46 9.79 -4.76 5.24
N ASP A 47 9.85 -5.20 6.50
CA ASP A 47 8.73 -5.23 7.43
C ASP A 47 8.02 -3.87 7.57
N ASP A 48 8.76 -2.76 7.40
CA ASP A 48 8.23 -1.39 7.40
C ASP A 48 7.24 -1.08 6.26
N GLN A 49 7.13 -1.97 5.27
CA GLN A 49 6.20 -1.89 4.13
C GLN A 49 5.23 -3.09 4.07
N GLN A 50 5.18 -3.90 5.13
CA GLN A 50 4.27 -5.03 5.22
C GLN A 50 3.03 -4.67 6.06
N TRP A 51 1.85 -4.95 5.53
CA TRP A 51 0.57 -4.62 6.13
C TRP A 51 -0.29 -5.87 6.25
N ILE A 52 -0.85 -6.10 7.44
CA ILE A 52 -1.88 -7.12 7.64
C ILE A 52 -3.23 -6.45 7.39
N VAL A 53 -3.86 -6.81 6.27
CA VAL A 53 -5.19 -6.30 5.92
C VAL A 53 -6.24 -7.22 6.52
N GLY A 54 -7.06 -6.69 7.42
CA GLY A 54 -8.19 -7.40 8.03
C GLY A 54 -9.51 -6.71 7.75
N GLY A 55 -10.62 -7.45 7.83
CA GLY A 55 -11.97 -6.88 7.79
C GLY A 55 -12.44 -6.38 6.42
N LEU A 56 -11.70 -6.63 5.33
CA LEU A 56 -12.26 -6.53 4.00
C LEU A 56 -13.33 -7.62 3.87
N LYS A 57 -14.60 -7.22 3.72
CA LYS A 57 -15.62 -8.16 3.25
C LYS A 57 -15.16 -8.59 1.86
N GLU A 58 -14.90 -9.88 1.70
CA GLU A 58 -14.61 -10.50 0.40
C GLU A 58 -15.59 -9.92 -0.62
N ALA A 59 -15.07 -9.17 -1.60
CA ALA A 59 -15.86 -8.72 -2.72
C ALA A 59 -16.18 -9.99 -3.52
N THR A 60 -17.33 -10.59 -3.23
CA THR A 60 -17.83 -11.76 -3.94
C THR A 60 -17.79 -11.45 -5.44
N MET A 61 -17.05 -12.27 -6.18
CA MET A 61 -16.98 -12.24 -7.64
C MET A 61 -18.35 -12.45 -8.28
#